data_AF-A0A4P6JRU3-F1
#
_entry.id   AF-A0A4P6JRU3-F1
#
_cell.length_a   1.000
_cell.length_b   1.000
_cell.length_c   1.000
_cell.angle_alpha   90.00
_cell.angle_beta   90.00
_cell.angle_gamma   90.00
#
_symmetry.space_group_name_H-M   'P 1'
#
loop_
_entity.id
_entity.type
_entity.pdbx_description
1 polymer ?
#
loop_
_entity_poly.entity_id
_entity_poly.type
_entity_poly.pdbx_seq_one_letter_code
_entity_poly.pdbx_strand_id
1 'polypeptide(L)'
;MRLVQQHTRIGAGLEKSHMIDARCISGHPQAQADGAHFLLKFVRRNNRQLHKATIRKGGLRQRNTAPKYVRGFRLFDCVRYQGKSCFVFGRRSTGYFDLRKLDGTKVHASASARHLTLIQRASAYLIERRSGIPPTPEGVGILPQES
;
A
#
# COMPACT_ATOMS: atom_id res chain seq x y z
N MET A 1 -15.35 -23.32 -6.86
CA MET A 1 -14.01 -22.92 -6.35
C MET A 1 -13.93 -22.79 -4.82
N ARG A 2 -14.97 -22.30 -4.13
CA ARG A 2 -14.95 -22.08 -2.66
C ARG A 2 -14.90 -23.36 -1.80
N LEU A 3 -15.43 -24.48 -2.32
CA LEU A 3 -15.50 -25.77 -1.61
C LEU A 3 -14.14 -26.48 -1.51
N VAL A 4 -13.28 -26.36 -2.52
CA VAL A 4 -11.98 -27.05 -2.57
C VAL A 4 -11.05 -26.50 -1.49
N GLN A 5 -10.97 -25.18 -1.34
CA GLN A 5 -10.09 -24.52 -0.37
C GLN A 5 -10.43 -24.89 1.07
N GLN A 6 -11.72 -24.90 1.41
CA GLN A 6 -12.19 -25.24 2.75
C GLN A 6 -11.90 -26.69 3.10
N HIS A 7 -12.16 -27.62 2.18
CA HIS A 7 -11.91 -29.04 2.41
C HIS A 7 -10.41 -29.33 2.60
N THR A 8 -9.56 -28.76 1.73
CA THR A 8 -8.10 -28.88 1.87
C THR A 8 -7.59 -28.27 3.17
N ARG A 9 -8.14 -27.12 3.59
CA ARG A 9 -7.78 -26.46 4.86
C ARG A 9 -8.15 -27.31 6.08
N ILE A 10 -9.38 -27.85 6.11
CA ILE A 10 -9.86 -28.69 7.22
C ILE A 10 -9.09 -30.01 7.27
N GLY A 11 -8.87 -30.67 6.12
CA GLY A 11 -8.08 -31.90 6.06
C GLY A 11 -6.62 -31.72 6.48
N ALA A 12 -6.06 -30.52 6.31
CA ALA A 12 -4.72 -30.16 6.76
C ALA A 12 -4.66 -29.63 8.21
N GLY A 13 -5.80 -29.48 8.90
CA GLY A 13 -5.86 -28.97 10.28
C GLY A 13 -5.47 -27.50 10.44
N LEU A 14 -5.62 -26.68 9.39
CA LEU A 14 -5.15 -25.29 9.38
C LEU A 14 -6.24 -24.27 9.79
N GLU A 15 -5.85 -23.25 10.55
CA GLU A 15 -6.73 -22.14 10.93
C GLU A 15 -7.21 -21.32 9.74
N LYS A 16 -8.31 -20.59 9.90
CA LYS A 16 -8.86 -19.76 8.82
C LYS A 16 -8.06 -18.46 8.70
N SER A 17 -7.37 -18.29 7.59
CA SER A 17 -6.67 -17.05 7.27
C SER A 17 -6.58 -16.88 5.76
N HIS A 18 -6.62 -15.64 5.27
CA HIS A 18 -6.42 -15.35 3.84
C HIS A 18 -5.09 -15.89 3.30
N MET A 19 -4.03 -15.92 4.13
CA MET A 19 -2.74 -16.48 3.74
C MET A 19 -2.78 -18.00 3.62
N ILE A 20 -3.48 -18.67 4.54
CA ILE A 20 -3.66 -20.12 4.52
C ILE A 20 -4.55 -20.51 3.34
N ASP A 21 -5.62 -19.77 3.09
CA ASP A 21 -6.49 -19.99 1.94
C ASP A 21 -5.69 -19.85 0.63
N ALA A 22 -4.83 -18.83 0.49
CA ALA A 22 -3.95 -18.68 -0.67
C ALA A 22 -2.98 -19.85 -0.84
N ARG A 23 -2.43 -20.39 0.26
CA ARG A 23 -1.57 -21.59 0.25
C ARG A 23 -2.34 -22.86 -0.15
N CYS A 24 -3.59 -23.00 0.29
CA CYS A 24 -4.45 -24.11 -0.13
C CYS A 24 -4.78 -24.01 -1.62
N ILE A 25 -4.98 -22.80 -2.17
CA ILE A 25 -5.20 -22.58 -3.61
C ILE A 25 -4.00 -23.03 -4.44
N SER A 26 -2.77 -22.81 -3.94
CA SER A 26 -1.56 -23.21 -4.64
C SER A 26 -1.29 -24.73 -4.61
N GLY A 27 -2.17 -25.53 -3.99
CA GLY A 27 -2.04 -26.99 -3.93
C GLY A 27 -1.01 -27.52 -2.92
N HIS A 28 -0.41 -26.64 -2.10
CA HIS A 28 0.66 -27.01 -1.17
C HIS A 28 0.36 -26.55 0.28
N PRO A 29 -0.68 -27.10 0.94
CA PRO A 29 -1.16 -26.61 2.24
C PRO A 29 -0.13 -26.69 3.37
N GLN A 30 0.79 -27.66 3.32
CA GLN A 30 1.83 -27.84 4.35
C GLN A 30 3.13 -27.07 4.08
N ALA A 31 3.20 -26.27 3.01
CA ALA A 31 4.39 -25.49 2.71
C ALA A 31 4.71 -24.50 3.83
N GLN A 32 5.99 -24.43 4.22
CA GLN A 32 6.48 -23.47 5.19
C GLN A 32 6.48 -22.06 4.59
N ALA A 33 5.96 -21.07 5.33
CA ALA A 33 6.05 -19.68 4.92
C ALA A 33 7.37 -19.05 5.38
N ASP A 34 7.96 -18.21 4.54
CA ASP A 34 9.15 -17.40 4.82
C ASP A 34 8.87 -16.23 5.80
N GLY A 35 7.73 -16.25 6.49
CA GLY A 35 7.26 -15.17 7.37
C GLY A 35 6.91 -13.86 6.65
N ALA A 36 7.36 -13.63 5.41
CA ALA A 36 7.08 -12.42 4.65
C ALA A 36 5.74 -12.51 3.89
N HIS A 37 5.03 -11.40 3.83
CA HIS A 37 3.85 -11.25 2.98
C HIS A 37 3.85 -9.90 2.27
N PHE A 38 3.16 -9.85 1.13
CA PHE A 38 3.00 -8.64 0.34
C PHE A 38 1.58 -8.12 0.48
N LEU A 39 1.45 -6.84 0.81
CA LEU A 39 0.20 -6.12 0.70
C LEU A 39 0.18 -5.38 -0.64
N LEU A 40 -0.89 -5.59 -1.40
CA LEU A 40 -1.09 -4.97 -2.70
C LEU A 40 -2.34 -4.10 -2.66
N LYS A 41 -2.22 -2.86 -3.12
CA LYS A 41 -3.35 -1.96 -3.32
C LYS A 41 -3.40 -1.48 -4.75
N PHE A 42 -4.49 -1.78 -5.44
CA PHE A 42 -4.71 -1.25 -6.78
C PHE A 42 -5.08 0.24 -6.70
N VAL A 43 -4.39 1.07 -7.47
CA VAL A 43 -4.65 2.51 -7.55
C VAL A 43 -4.90 2.93 -8.99
N ARG A 44 -5.88 3.82 -9.15
CA ARG A 44 -6.20 4.41 -10.45
C ARG A 44 -5.03 5.26 -10.94
N ARG A 45 -4.70 5.15 -12.23
CA ARG A 45 -3.61 5.93 -12.85
C ARG A 45 -4.03 7.37 -13.18
N ASN A 46 -5.24 7.53 -13.71
CA ASN A 46 -5.75 8.81 -14.22
C ASN A 46 -7.10 9.17 -13.61
N ASN A 47 -7.47 10.45 -13.72
CA ASN A 47 -8.84 10.91 -13.49
C ASN A 47 -9.74 10.46 -14.65
N ARG A 48 -10.95 9.96 -14.34
CA ARG A 48 -11.94 9.57 -15.37
C ARG A 48 -12.41 10.78 -16.19
N GLN A 49 -12.34 11.98 -15.61
CA GLN A 49 -12.69 13.24 -16.25
C GLN A 49 -11.42 14.04 -16.57
N LEU A 50 -11.21 14.40 -17.84
CA LEU A 50 -10.01 15.11 -18.31
C LEU A 50 -10.04 16.61 -18.01
N HIS A 51 -11.22 17.24 -18.06
CA HIS A 51 -11.43 18.66 -17.80
C HIS A 51 -12.35 18.86 -16.59
N LYS A 52 -12.26 20.01 -15.92
CA LYS A 52 -13.22 20.37 -14.88
C LYS A 52 -14.60 20.62 -15.50
N ALA A 53 -15.66 20.34 -14.74
CA ALA A 53 -17.04 20.56 -15.19
C ALA A 53 -17.35 22.05 -15.40
N THR A 54 -16.86 22.91 -14.50
CA THR A 54 -17.06 24.36 -14.55
C THR A 54 -16.10 25.03 -15.54
N ILE A 55 -16.64 25.87 -16.40
CA ILE A 55 -15.88 26.72 -17.32
C ILE A 55 -15.48 28.01 -16.57
N ARG A 56 -14.20 28.39 -16.65
CA ARG A 56 -13.72 29.65 -16.05
C ARG A 56 -14.16 30.84 -16.90
N LYS A 57 -14.16 32.04 -16.32
CA LYS A 57 -14.30 33.29 -17.09
C LYS A 57 -13.26 33.31 -18.22
N GLY A 58 -13.70 33.54 -19.46
CA GLY A 58 -12.85 33.42 -20.67
C GLY A 58 -13.02 32.12 -21.46
N GLY A 59 -14.01 31.27 -21.15
CA GLY A 59 -14.45 30.17 -22.02
C GLY A 59 -13.54 28.92 -22.04
N LEU A 60 -12.33 28.99 -21.49
CA LEU A 60 -11.39 27.87 -21.48
C LEU A 60 -11.68 26.88 -20.34
N ARG A 61 -11.80 25.59 -20.70
CA ARG A 61 -11.94 24.49 -19.73
C ARG A 61 -10.59 24.04 -19.16
N GLN A 62 -10.41 24.25 -17.85
CA GLN A 62 -9.21 23.83 -17.15
C GLN A 62 -9.07 22.29 -17.12
N ARG A 63 -7.85 21.80 -17.33
CA ARG A 63 -7.51 20.38 -17.17
C ARG A 63 -7.70 19.95 -15.70
N ASN A 64 -8.26 18.77 -15.48
CA ASN A 64 -8.44 18.17 -14.17
C ASN A 64 -7.22 17.36 -13.72
N THR A 65 -6.07 17.46 -14.39
CA THR A 65 -4.85 16.76 -14.03
C THR A 65 -3.74 17.76 -13.70
N ALA A 66 -3.04 17.47 -12.60
CA ALA A 66 -1.82 18.17 -12.24
C ALA A 66 -0.63 17.68 -13.10
N PRO A 67 0.50 18.42 -13.14
CA PRO A 67 1.73 17.95 -13.76
C PRO A 67 2.09 16.53 -13.30
N LYS A 68 2.57 15.68 -14.20
CA LYS A 68 2.86 14.27 -13.89
C LYS A 68 3.99 14.15 -12.87
N TYR A 69 5.05 14.94 -13.04
CA TYR A 69 6.20 14.98 -12.14
C TYR A 69 6.31 16.36 -11.50
N VAL A 70 6.73 16.36 -10.23
CA VAL A 70 7.14 17.56 -9.49
C VAL A 70 8.47 17.22 -8.88
N ARG A 71 9.52 18.00 -9.18
CA ARG A 71 10.90 17.76 -8.69
C ARG A 71 11.37 16.30 -8.87
N GLY A 72 10.97 15.65 -9.96
CA GLY A 72 11.35 14.26 -10.26
C GLY A 72 10.49 13.17 -9.61
N PHE A 73 9.48 13.51 -8.81
CA PHE A 73 8.57 12.57 -8.15
C PHE A 73 7.14 12.69 -8.67
N ARG A 74 6.39 11.58 -8.67
CA ARG A 74 4.95 11.57 -9.01
C ARG A 74 4.10 10.92 -7.93
N LEU A 75 2.78 11.02 -8.13
CA LEU A 75 1.82 10.38 -7.24
C LEU A 75 2.03 8.87 -7.24
N PHE A 76 2.00 8.28 -6.06
CA PHE A 76 2.20 6.87 -5.77
C PHE A 76 3.60 6.30 -6.06
N ASP A 77 4.61 7.15 -6.25
CA ASP A 77 5.99 6.67 -6.20
C ASP A 77 6.30 6.15 -4.79
N CYS A 78 7.03 5.04 -4.72
CA CYS A 78 7.60 4.51 -3.49
C CYS A 78 8.92 5.21 -3.22
N VAL A 79 9.03 5.85 -2.06
CA VAL A 79 10.16 6.69 -1.67
C VAL A 79 10.64 6.33 -0.26
N ARG A 80 11.94 6.49 -0.03
CA ARG A 80 12.54 6.46 1.30
C ARG A 80 12.53 7.88 1.87
N TYR A 81 12.02 8.01 3.09
CA TYR A 81 12.05 9.24 3.87
C TYR A 81 12.43 8.92 5.31
N GLN A 82 13.51 9.53 5.81
CA GLN A 82 14.03 9.29 7.17
C GLN A 82 14.18 7.78 7.50
N GLY A 83 14.75 7.01 6.58
CA GLY A 83 14.95 5.56 6.73
C GLY A 83 13.69 4.69 6.55
N LYS A 84 12.50 5.30 6.41
CA LYS A 84 11.22 4.57 6.24
C LYS A 84 10.76 4.56 4.79
N SER A 85 10.27 3.41 4.31
CA SER A 85 9.63 3.30 3.00
C SER A 85 8.18 3.80 3.08
N CYS A 86 7.78 4.65 2.14
CA CYS A 86 6.45 5.24 2.09
C CYS A 86 6.06 5.60 0.64
N PHE A 87 4.80 5.97 0.44
CA PHE A 87 4.27 6.36 -0.86
C PHE A 87 3.88 7.82 -0.88
N VAL A 88 4.05 8.45 -2.05
CA VAL A 88 3.59 9.82 -2.30
C VAL A 88 2.08 9.83 -2.54
N PHE A 89 1.29 10.44 -1.65
CA PHE A 89 -0.17 10.58 -1.79
C PHE A 89 -0.63 12.00 -2.16
N GLY A 90 0.25 12.99 -2.01
CA GLY A 90 -0.06 14.37 -2.34
C GLY A 90 1.17 15.11 -2.79
N ARG A 91 0.98 16.13 -3.63
CA ARG A 91 2.06 16.89 -4.26
C ARG A 91 1.67 18.34 -4.34
N ARG A 92 2.56 19.22 -3.88
CA ARG A 92 2.45 20.67 -4.03
C ARG A 92 3.41 21.11 -5.14
N SER A 93 3.00 22.08 -5.95
CA SER A 93 3.84 22.63 -7.05
C SER A 93 5.20 23.12 -6.56
N THR A 94 5.27 23.57 -5.30
CA THR A 94 6.49 24.04 -4.63
C THR A 94 7.53 22.93 -4.36
N GLY A 95 7.18 21.66 -4.52
CA GLY A 95 8.11 20.53 -4.27
C GLY A 95 7.99 19.90 -2.89
N TYR A 96 6.83 20.04 -2.25
CA TYR A 96 6.50 19.37 -1.00
C TYR A 96 5.46 18.26 -1.22
N PHE A 97 5.56 17.19 -0.43
CA PHE A 97 4.84 15.95 -0.65
C PHE A 97 4.10 15.47 0.62
N ASP A 98 2.89 14.94 0.44
CA ASP A 98 2.18 14.18 1.48
C ASP A 98 2.59 12.71 1.34
N LEU A 99 3.19 12.17 2.39
CA LEU A 99 3.74 10.81 2.45
C LEU A 99 2.88 9.96 3.37
N ARG A 100 2.50 8.78 2.89
CA ARG A 100 1.72 7.81 3.68
C ARG A 100 2.20 6.39 3.46
N LYS A 101 1.94 5.54 4.44
CA LYS A 101 2.07 4.09 4.33
C LYS A 101 0.90 3.50 3.53
N LEU A 102 0.96 2.22 3.16
CA LEU A 102 -0.09 1.57 2.36
C LEU A 102 -1.43 1.48 3.10
N ASP A 103 -1.38 1.33 4.42
CA ASP A 103 -2.52 1.38 5.36
C ASP A 103 -3.20 2.78 5.41
N GLY A 104 -2.56 3.81 4.86
CA GLY A 104 -3.06 5.18 4.86
C GLY A 104 -2.57 6.02 6.03
N THR A 105 -1.77 5.46 6.95
CA THR A 105 -1.15 6.21 8.04
C THR A 105 -0.26 7.31 7.47
N LYS A 106 -0.49 8.55 7.92
CA LYS A 106 0.26 9.71 7.49
C LYS A 106 1.66 9.68 8.10
N VAL A 107 2.68 9.65 7.26
CA VAL A 107 4.09 9.69 7.68
C VAL A 107 4.53 11.15 7.82
N HIS A 108 4.24 11.98 6.82
CA HIS A 108 4.56 13.40 6.85
C HIS A 108 3.67 14.17 5.87
N ALA A 109 3.14 15.33 6.26
CA ALA A 109 2.19 16.08 5.44
C ALA A 109 2.84 16.95 4.35
N SER A 110 4.10 17.36 4.55
CA SER A 110 4.78 18.35 3.69
C SER A 110 6.29 18.07 3.61
N ALA A 111 6.67 16.88 3.16
CA ALA A 111 8.08 16.50 3.06
C ALA A 111 8.73 17.18 1.86
N SER A 112 9.90 17.78 2.04
CA SER A 112 10.66 18.39 0.95
C SER A 112 11.24 17.33 0.01
N ALA A 113 11.22 17.59 -1.30
CA ALA A 113 11.82 16.73 -2.33
C ALA A 113 13.28 16.33 -2.02
N ARG A 114 14.03 17.21 -1.32
CA ARG A 114 15.45 17.01 -1.00
C ARG A 114 15.71 15.83 -0.06
N HIS A 115 14.72 15.46 0.76
CA HIS A 115 14.83 14.36 1.72
C HIS A 115 14.21 13.06 1.21
N LEU A 116 13.77 13.02 -0.06
CA LEU A 116 13.17 11.85 -0.67
C LEU A 116 14.19 11.14 -1.54
N THR A 117 14.30 9.83 -1.37
CA THR A 117 15.01 8.96 -2.30
C THR A 117 14.00 8.06 -2.99
N LEU A 118 14.00 8.01 -4.32
CA LEU A 118 13.12 7.10 -5.04
C LEU A 118 13.57 5.65 -4.83
N ILE A 119 12.64 4.78 -4.42
CA ILE A 119 12.85 3.33 -4.39
C ILE A 119 12.26 2.70 -5.65
N GLN A 120 11.00 3.01 -5.94
CA GLN A 120 10.26 2.43 -7.07
C GLN A 120 9.29 3.44 -7.66
N ARG A 121 9.18 3.43 -8.98
CA ARG A 121 8.18 4.25 -9.69
C ARG A 121 6.78 3.70 -9.52
N ALA A 122 5.79 4.59 -9.50
CA ALA A 122 4.40 4.21 -9.32
C ALA A 122 3.98 3.14 -10.33
N SER A 123 3.27 2.11 -9.89
CA SER A 123 2.65 1.13 -10.79
C SER A 123 1.13 1.17 -10.62
N ALA A 124 0.40 0.27 -11.29
CA ALA A 124 -1.02 0.09 -11.00
C ALA A 124 -1.26 -0.47 -9.59
N TYR A 125 -0.27 -1.18 -9.05
CA TYR A 125 -0.26 -1.74 -7.72
C TYR A 125 0.77 -1.05 -6.84
N LEU A 126 0.36 -0.66 -5.65
CA LEU A 126 1.26 -0.30 -4.57
C LEU A 126 1.56 -1.56 -3.79
N ILE A 127 2.84 -1.90 -3.69
CA ILE A 127 3.31 -3.15 -3.12
C ILE A 127 4.13 -2.81 -1.88
N GLU A 128 3.71 -3.33 -0.73
CA GLU A 128 4.46 -3.23 0.53
C GLU A 128 4.81 -4.64 0.99
N ARG A 129 6.11 -4.93 1.15
CA ARG A 129 6.57 -6.16 1.79
C ARG A 129 6.58 -5.94 3.30
N ARG A 130 5.89 -6.82 4.03
CA ARG A 130 5.93 -6.87 5.51
C ARG A 130 6.59 -8.17 5.95
N SER A 131 7.54 -8.06 6.85
CA SER A 131 7.99 -9.19 7.67
C SER A 131 6.88 -9.50 8.66
N GLY A 132 6.20 -10.62 8.47
CA GLY A 132 5.13 -11.05 9.34
C GLY A 132 5.69 -11.56 10.66
N ILE A 133 5.37 -10.85 11.74
CA ILE A 133 4.79 -11.55 12.88
C ILE A 133 3.33 -11.76 12.45
N PRO A 134 2.77 -12.97 12.48
CA PRO A 134 1.34 -13.15 12.24
C PRO A 134 0.58 -12.23 13.21
N PRO A 135 -0.51 -11.56 12.80
CA PRO A 135 -1.32 -10.83 13.76
C PRO A 135 -1.78 -11.83 14.82
N THR A 136 -1.16 -11.79 16.00
CA THR A 136 -1.69 -12.46 17.17
C THR A 136 -3.08 -11.87 17.38
N PRO A 137 -4.11 -12.70 17.63
CA PRO A 137 -5.41 -12.16 18.02
C PRO A 137 -5.18 -11.24 19.22
N GLU A 138 -5.68 -10.00 19.11
CA GLU A 138 -5.63 -9.03 20.21
C GLU A 138 -6.23 -9.69 21.46
N GLY A 139 -5.40 -9.98 22.47
CA GLY A 139 -5.90 -10.65 23.69
C GLY A 139 -4.92 -11.51 24.49
N VAL A 140 -3.60 -11.43 24.32
CA VAL A 140 -2.67 -12.02 25.30
C VAL A 140 -2.02 -10.89 26.09
N GLY A 141 -2.64 -10.57 27.23
CA GLY A 141 -2.03 -9.74 28.24
C GLY A 141 -0.71 -10.36 28.67
N ILE A 142 0.37 -9.60 28.57
CA ILE A 142 1.66 -9.96 29.17
C ILE A 142 1.41 -9.87 30.69
N LEU A 143 1.21 -11.02 31.34
CA LEU A 143 1.29 -11.09 32.80
C LEU A 143 2.72 -10.72 33.18
N PRO A 144 2.95 -9.74 34.07
CA PRO A 144 4.27 -9.48 34.59
C PRO A 144 4.71 -10.71 35.39
N GLN A 145 5.90 -11.24 35.09
CA GLN A 145 6.54 -12.19 36.00
C GLN A 145 7.07 -11.39 37.18
N GLU A 146 6.47 -11.63 38.35
CA GLU A 146 7.02 -11.16 39.63
C GLU A 146 8.31 -11.93 39.92
N SER A 147 9.32 -11.18 40.37
CA SER A 147 10.58 -11.65 40.92
C SER A 147 10.44 -12.04 42.39
#